data_AF-A0A2T4S764-F1
#
_entry.id   AF-A0A2T4S764-F1
#
_cell.length_a   1.000
_cell.length_b   1.000
_cell.length_c   1.000
_cell.angle_alpha   90.00
_cell.angle_beta   90.00
_cell.angle_gamma   90.00
#
_symmetry.space_group_name_H-M   'P 1'
#
loop_
_entity.id
_entity.type
_entity.pdbx_description
1 polymer ?
#
loop_
_entity_poly.entity_id
_entity_poly.type
_entity_poly.pdbx_seq_one_letter_code
_entity_poly.pdbx_strand_id
1 'polypeptide(L)'
;ISRIYKAVVKSLLPLKPQTIDKPSGKDKFHPNRRRVSPTGQQAITHILDARMLKENECELDIKLDTGRTHQIRVHLAAIGHPVIGDPLYGDSKLRQLRLHSHKIEFVNPLTKEKISVSLDDKK
;
A
#
# COMPACT_ATOMS: atom_id res chain seq x y z
N ILE A 1 -9.12 3.69 -13.69
CA ILE A 1 -9.59 3.47 -12.30
C ILE A 1 -8.52 4.02 -11.37
N SER A 2 -8.87 4.96 -10.50
CA SER A 2 -8.00 5.50 -9.46
C SER A 2 -8.31 4.77 -8.14
N ARG A 3 -7.28 4.39 -7.39
CA ARG A 3 -7.42 3.74 -6.08
C ARG A 3 -6.48 4.40 -5.09
N ILE A 4 -7.04 4.85 -3.97
CA ILE A 4 -6.33 5.43 -2.85
C ILE A 4 -6.50 4.51 -1.65
N TYR A 5 -5.38 4.22 -0.99
CA TYR A 5 -5.29 3.40 0.22
C TYR A 5 -4.68 4.22 1.34
N LYS A 6 -5.01 3.85 2.57
CA LYS A 6 -4.33 4.32 3.77
C LYS A 6 -3.58 3.16 4.41
N ALA A 7 -2.32 3.40 4.75
CA ALA A 7 -1.48 2.42 5.42
C ALA A 7 -0.80 3.05 6.63
N VAL A 8 -0.75 2.32 7.75
CA VAL A 8 0.06 2.75 8.89
C VAL A 8 1.34 1.92 8.94
N VAL A 9 2.48 2.59 8.91
CA VAL A 9 3.81 2.00 8.89
C VAL A 9 4.60 2.39 10.13
N LYS A 10 5.61 1.58 10.45
CA LYS A 10 6.59 1.95 11.47
C LYS A 10 7.57 2.97 10.90
N SER A 11 7.57 4.18 11.44
CA SER A 11 8.52 5.24 11.06
C SER A 11 8.69 6.26 12.18
N LEU A 12 9.90 6.79 12.35
CA LEU A 12 10.19 7.86 13.30
C LEU A 12 9.83 9.25 12.77
N LEU A 13 9.78 9.41 11.44
CA LEU A 13 9.49 10.67 10.76
C LEU A 13 8.49 10.43 9.61
N PRO A 14 7.72 11.45 9.19
CA PRO A 14 6.91 11.39 7.99
C PRO A 14 7.74 10.99 6.77
N LEU A 15 7.23 10.04 5.99
CA LEU A 15 7.85 9.70 4.71
C LEU A 15 7.61 10.84 3.72
N LYS A 16 8.63 11.21 2.97
CA LYS A 16 8.46 12.18 1.88
C LYS A 16 7.57 11.58 0.78
N PRO A 17 6.73 12.38 0.11
CA PRO A 17 6.04 11.96 -1.10
C PRO A 17 7.04 11.41 -2.11
N GLN A 18 6.77 10.21 -2.62
CA GLN A 18 7.68 9.50 -3.52
C GLN A 18 6.96 8.42 -4.32
N THR A 19 7.58 7.98 -5.40
CA THR A 19 7.09 6.87 -6.23
C THR A 19 8.01 5.66 -6.09
N ILE A 20 7.41 4.51 -5.83
CA ILE A 20 8.08 3.21 -5.81
C ILE A 20 7.69 2.47 -7.09
N ASP A 21 8.56 2.55 -8.09
CA ASP A 21 8.45 1.76 -9.33
C ASP A 21 9.45 0.61 -9.27
N LYS A 22 9.00 -0.52 -8.73
CA LYS A 22 9.81 -1.73 -8.55
C LYS A 22 8.97 -2.95 -8.87
N PRO A 23 9.33 -3.77 -9.87
CA PRO A 23 8.53 -4.95 -10.22
C PRO A 23 8.43 -5.93 -9.05
N SER A 24 7.28 -6.59 -8.91
CA SER A 24 7.02 -7.58 -7.86
C SER A 24 6.74 -8.97 -8.43
N GLY A 25 7.34 -9.98 -7.83
CA GLY A 25 7.26 -11.39 -8.23
C GLY A 25 6.95 -12.31 -7.06
N LYS A 26 6.72 -13.60 -7.33
CA LYS A 26 6.59 -14.62 -6.28
C LYS A 26 7.94 -14.80 -5.56
N ASP A 27 7.91 -14.99 -4.26
CA ASP A 27 9.09 -15.41 -3.51
C ASP A 27 9.32 -16.92 -3.74
N LYS A 28 10.58 -17.31 -4.01
CA LYS A 28 10.93 -18.71 -4.31
C LYS A 28 10.89 -19.60 -3.07
N PHE A 29 11.16 -19.03 -1.89
CA PHE A 29 11.27 -19.77 -0.63
C PHE A 29 10.01 -19.66 0.22
N HIS A 30 9.16 -18.65 -0.06
CA HIS A 30 7.95 -18.38 0.71
C HIS A 30 6.74 -18.25 -0.23
N PRO A 31 5.98 -19.33 -0.49
CA PRO A 31 4.94 -19.33 -1.54
C PRO A 31 3.82 -18.29 -1.33
N ASN A 32 3.57 -17.90 -0.07
CA ASN A 32 2.57 -16.90 0.29
C ASN A 32 3.11 -15.45 0.25
N ARG A 33 4.42 -15.26 0.03
CA ARG A 33 5.07 -13.95 -0.05
C ARG A 33 5.36 -13.58 -1.51
N ARG A 34 5.49 -12.28 -1.70
CA ARG A 34 5.96 -11.64 -2.92
C ARG A 34 7.26 -10.91 -2.58
N ARG A 35 8.08 -10.63 -3.58
CA ARG A 35 9.32 -9.87 -3.40
C ARG A 35 9.50 -8.90 -4.54
N VAL A 36 10.22 -7.82 -4.29
CA VAL A 36 10.78 -7.03 -5.39
C VAL A 36 11.72 -7.93 -6.18
N SER A 37 11.49 -8.04 -7.48
CA SER A 37 12.26 -8.91 -8.37
C SER A 37 12.38 -8.25 -9.73
N PRO A 38 13.58 -8.13 -10.33
CA PRO A 38 13.73 -7.58 -11.68
C PRO A 38 12.93 -8.34 -12.75
N THR A 39 12.76 -9.65 -12.56
CA THR A 39 11.93 -10.52 -13.42
C THR A 39 10.45 -10.55 -13.04
N GLY A 40 10.03 -9.70 -12.10
CA GLY A 40 8.65 -9.61 -11.62
C GLY A 40 7.75 -8.85 -12.59
N GLN A 41 6.47 -8.74 -12.24
CA GLN A 41 5.54 -7.89 -12.98
C GLN A 41 5.68 -6.44 -12.52
N GLN A 42 5.63 -5.48 -13.46
CA GLN A 42 5.72 -4.07 -13.14
C GLN A 42 4.67 -3.67 -12.09
N ALA A 43 5.13 -2.95 -11.08
CA ALA A 43 4.35 -2.51 -9.95
C ALA A 43 4.75 -1.09 -9.57
N ILE A 44 3.78 -0.17 -9.58
CA ILE A 44 3.97 1.27 -9.33
C ILE A 44 3.04 1.71 -8.20
N THR A 45 3.63 2.23 -7.14
CA THR A 45 2.95 2.72 -5.93
C THR A 45 3.42 4.15 -5.65
N HIS A 46 2.50 5.07 -5.42
CA HIS A 46 2.82 6.45 -5.06
C HIS A 46 2.45 6.70 -3.60
N ILE A 47 3.39 7.18 -2.80
CA ILE A 47 3.13 7.79 -1.50
C ILE A 47 2.83 9.26 -1.77
N LEU A 48 1.58 9.67 -1.56
CA LEU A 48 1.10 11.02 -1.83
C LEU A 48 1.42 11.96 -0.67
N ASP A 49 1.13 11.50 0.55
CA ASP A 49 1.33 12.25 1.78
C ASP A 49 1.58 11.29 2.94
N ALA A 50 2.13 11.83 4.03
CA ALA A 50 2.44 11.08 5.23
C ALA A 50 2.23 11.95 6.47
N ARG A 51 1.52 11.44 7.47
CA ARG A 51 1.30 12.11 8.76
C ARG A 51 1.67 11.21 9.93
N MET A 52 2.27 11.78 10.97
CA MET A 52 2.50 11.04 12.22
C MET A 52 1.18 10.86 12.97
N LEU A 53 0.89 9.64 13.42
CA LEU A 53 -0.24 9.37 14.31
C LEU A 53 0.18 9.40 15.78
N LYS A 54 1.39 8.87 16.07
CA LYS A 54 2.07 8.90 17.38
C LYS A 54 3.53 8.52 17.16
N GLU A 55 4.30 8.44 18.24
CA GLU A 55 5.68 7.98 18.18
C GLU A 55 5.78 6.61 17.49
N ASN A 56 6.70 6.50 16.52
CA ASN A 56 6.93 5.31 15.68
C ASN A 56 5.79 4.89 14.74
N GLU A 57 4.69 5.62 14.61
CA GLU A 57 3.59 5.29 13.71
C GLU A 57 3.26 6.43 12.75
N CYS A 58 3.38 6.16 11.46
CA CYS A 58 3.08 7.10 10.39
C CYS A 58 1.99 6.54 9.47
N GLU A 59 0.95 7.31 9.23
CA GLU A 59 -0.08 7.00 8.23
C GLU A 59 0.30 7.60 6.88
N LEU A 60 0.14 6.81 5.84
CA LEU A 60 0.44 7.15 4.46
C LEU A 60 -0.83 7.15 3.62
N ASP A 61 -0.99 8.19 2.80
CA ASP A 61 -1.94 8.18 1.69
C ASP A 61 -1.24 7.65 0.44
N ILE A 62 -1.80 6.58 -0.14
CA ILE A 62 -1.14 5.80 -1.20
C ILE A 62 -2.03 5.69 -2.42
N LYS A 63 -1.49 6.02 -3.60
CA LYS A 63 -2.15 5.80 -4.89
C LYS A 63 -1.53 4.62 -5.63
N LEU A 64 -2.40 3.81 -6.26
CA LEU A 64 -2.00 2.66 -7.07
C LEU A 64 -2.29 2.82 -8.56
N ASP A 65 -1.22 2.84 -9.35
CA ASP A 65 -1.31 2.76 -10.82
C ASP A 65 -1.48 1.29 -11.26
N THR A 66 -0.80 0.35 -10.59
CA THR A 66 -0.94 -1.10 -10.82
C THR A 66 -1.58 -1.81 -9.62
N GLY A 67 -2.07 -3.04 -9.80
CA GLY A 67 -2.75 -3.80 -8.74
C GLY A 67 -2.16 -5.20 -8.52
N ARG A 68 -0.84 -5.33 -8.31
CA ARG A 68 -0.20 -6.64 -8.10
C ARG A 68 -0.49 -7.18 -6.69
N THR A 69 -0.47 -8.50 -6.54
CA THR A 69 -0.69 -9.16 -5.24
C THR A 69 0.28 -8.61 -4.19
N HIS A 70 -0.23 -8.19 -3.04
CA HIS A 70 0.56 -7.63 -1.93
C HIS A 70 1.41 -6.40 -2.28
N GLN A 71 1.13 -5.71 -3.39
CA GLN A 71 1.99 -4.65 -3.92
C GLN A 71 2.40 -3.60 -2.88
N ILE A 72 1.44 -2.96 -2.22
CA ILE A 72 1.70 -1.95 -1.17
C ILE A 72 2.60 -2.53 -0.07
N ARG A 73 2.24 -3.72 0.42
CA ARG A 73 2.93 -4.39 1.52
C ARG A 73 4.39 -4.70 1.19
N VAL A 74 4.66 -5.23 -0.01
CA VAL A 74 6.01 -5.54 -0.50
C VAL A 74 6.84 -4.28 -0.70
N HIS A 75 6.25 -3.25 -1.33
CA HIS A 75 6.96 -2.00 -1.62
C HIS A 75 7.36 -1.27 -0.35
N LEU A 76 6.42 -1.10 0.58
CA LEU A 76 6.67 -0.42 1.84
C LEU A 76 7.71 -1.18 2.68
N ALA A 77 7.64 -2.52 2.72
CA ALA A 77 8.69 -3.33 3.35
C ALA A 77 10.05 -3.20 2.64
N ALA A 78 10.08 -3.13 1.31
CA ALA A 78 11.31 -3.00 0.52
C ALA A 78 12.01 -1.64 0.70
N ILE A 79 11.30 -0.61 1.16
CA ILE A 79 11.89 0.69 1.55
C ILE A 79 12.12 0.80 3.07
N GLY A 80 11.94 -0.28 3.83
CA GLY A 80 12.22 -0.32 5.28
C GLY A 80 11.06 0.09 6.18
N HIS A 81 9.86 0.32 5.63
CA HIS A 81 8.69 0.79 6.36
C HIS A 81 7.51 -0.19 6.23
N PRO A 82 7.61 -1.45 6.71
CA PRO A 82 6.53 -2.42 6.59
C PRO A 82 5.25 -1.92 7.27
N VAL A 83 4.11 -2.34 6.73
CA VAL A 83 2.79 -2.03 7.30
C VAL A 83 2.66 -2.67 8.68
N ILE A 84 2.17 -1.91 9.66
CA ILE A 84 1.93 -2.39 11.01
C ILE A 84 0.87 -3.50 10.99
N GLY A 85 1.12 -4.58 11.75
CA GLY A 85 0.23 -5.73 11.82
C GLY A 85 0.34 -6.68 10.62
N ASP A 86 1.32 -6.49 9.74
CA ASP A 86 1.59 -7.37 8.61
C ASP A 86 2.35 -8.65 9.04
N PRO A 87 1.75 -9.84 8.91
CA PRO A 87 2.38 -11.10 9.32
C PRO A 87 3.36 -11.69 8.28
N LEU A 88 3.43 -11.12 7.08
CA LEU A 88 4.28 -11.63 5.98
C LEU A 88 5.50 -10.76 5.74
N TYR A 89 5.39 -9.45 5.98
CA TYR A 89 6.44 -8.49 5.67
C TYR A 89 6.88 -7.63 6.86
N GLY A 90 6.18 -7.74 7.98
CA GLY A 90 6.58 -7.14 9.26
C GLY A 90 6.67 -8.20 10.35
N ASP A 91 6.74 -7.74 11.59
CA ASP A 91 7.04 -8.60 12.76
C ASP A 91 5.77 -9.06 13.50
N SER A 92 4.59 -8.97 12.88
CA SER A 92 3.33 -9.22 13.58
C SER A 92 2.93 -10.69 13.58
N LYS A 93 2.70 -11.25 14.77
CA LYS A 93 2.03 -12.56 14.90
C LYS A 93 0.50 -12.46 14.80
N LEU A 94 -0.05 -11.29 15.09
CA LEU A 94 -1.49 -11.01 15.01
C LEU A 94 -1.82 -10.39 13.64
N ARG A 95 -2.84 -10.91 12.96
CA ARG A 95 -3.25 -10.45 11.60
C ARG A 95 -4.05 -9.14 11.61
N GLN A 96 -3.57 -8.12 12.32
CA GLN A 96 -4.21 -6.80 12.42
C GLN A 96 -3.61 -5.81 11.41
N LEU A 97 -3.66 -6.17 10.12
CA LEU A 97 -3.03 -5.38 9.06
C LEU A 97 -3.64 -3.98 8.97
N ARG A 98 -2.85 -2.95 9.26
CA ARG A 98 -3.26 -1.54 9.16
C ARG A 98 -3.10 -1.00 7.74
N LEU A 99 -3.82 -1.61 6.81
CA LEU A 99 -3.92 -1.20 5.41
C LEU A 99 -5.37 -1.35 4.97
N HIS A 100 -5.99 -0.27 4.52
CA HIS A 100 -7.36 -0.29 4.03
C HIS A 100 -7.52 0.54 2.76
N SER A 101 -8.47 0.14 1.92
CA SER A 101 -8.88 0.92 0.75
C SER A 101 -9.66 2.13 1.22
N HIS A 102 -9.22 3.34 0.88
CA HIS A 102 -9.84 4.57 1.34
C HIS A 102 -10.78 5.18 0.29
N LYS A 103 -10.36 5.22 -0.98
CA LYS A 103 -11.15 5.81 -2.07
C LYS A 103 -10.94 5.08 -3.38
N ILE A 104 -12.01 4.91 -4.15
CA ILE A 104 -11.97 4.42 -5.52
C ILE A 104 -12.73 5.37 -6.44
N GLU A 105 -12.16 5.63 -7.61
CA GLU A 105 -12.80 6.43 -8.65
C GLU A 105 -12.70 5.72 -10.01
N PHE A 106 -13.81 5.64 -10.74
CA PHE A 106 -13.85 5.04 -12.06
C PHE A 106 -15.00 5.59 -12.89
N VAL A 107 -14.92 5.38 -14.21
CA VAL A 107 -16.02 5.65 -15.13
C VAL A 107 -16.87 4.40 -15.20
N ASN A 108 -18.17 4.54 -14.89
CA ASN A 108 -19.11 3.43 -15.01
C ASN A 108 -19.12 2.93 -16.47
N PRO A 109 -18.90 1.63 -16.74
CA PRO A 109 -18.81 1.14 -18.12
C PRO A 109 -20.13 1.28 -18.89
N LEU A 110 -21.27 1.28 -18.19
CA LEU A 110 -22.62 1.40 -18.74
C LEU A 110 -23.06 2.86 -18.84
N THR A 111 -23.04 3.60 -17.73
CA THR A 111 -23.59 4.98 -17.70
C THR A 111 -22.61 6.03 -18.22
N LYS A 112 -21.31 5.71 -18.34
CA LYS A 112 -20.21 6.64 -18.67
C LYS A 112 -20.02 7.78 -17.66
N GLU A 113 -20.74 7.77 -16.55
CA GLU A 113 -20.59 8.76 -15.49
C GLU A 113 -19.38 8.44 -14.61
N LYS A 114 -18.78 9.48 -14.03
CA LYS A 114 -17.70 9.35 -13.07
C LYS A 114 -18.29 8.99 -11.70
N ILE A 115 -17.95 7.81 -11.20
CA ILE A 115 -18.30 7.35 -9.85
C ILE A 115 -17.08 7.53 -8.94
N SER A 116 -17.31 8.07 -7.75
CA SER A 116 -16.34 8.18 -6.67
C SER A 116 -16.96 7.66 -5.38
N VAL A 117 -16.30 6.70 -4.74
CA VAL A 117 -16.71 6.16 -3.44
C VAL A 117 -15.53 6.23 -2.48
N SER A 118 -15.77 6.77 -1.28
CA SER A 118 -14.78 6.85 -0.20
C SER A 118 -15.35 6.30 1.09
N LEU A 119 -14.47 5.76 1.93
CA LEU A 119 -14.80 5.48 3.33
C LEU A 119 -14.52 6.76 4.14
N ASP A 120 -15.51 7.23 4.87
CA ASP A 120 -15.32 8.35 5.80
C ASP A 120 -14.37 7.93 6.93
N ASP A 121 -13.48 8.83 7.32
CA ASP A 121 -12.64 8.69 8.51
C ASP A 121 -13.53 8.82 9.77
N LYS A 122 -14.43 7.86 10.03
CA LYS A 122 -15.14 7.81 11.31
C LYS A 122 -14.13 7.46 12.40
N LYS A 123 -13.77 8.49 13.16
CA LYS A 123 -13.05 8.43 14.45
C LYS A 123 -13.71 7.46 15.42
#